data_AF-A0A8J8GLX3-F1
#
_entry.id   AF-A0A8J8GLX3-F1
#
_cell.length_a   1.000
_cell.length_b   1.000
_cell.length_c   1.000
_cell.angle_alpha   90.00
_cell.angle_beta   90.00
_cell.angle_gamma   90.00
#
_symmetry.space_group_name_H-M   'P 1'
#
loop_
_entity.id
_entity.type
_entity.pdbx_description
1 polymer ?
#
loop_
_entity_poly.entity_id
_entity_poly.type
_entity_poly.pdbx_seq_one_letter_code
_entity_poly.pdbx_strand_id
1 'polypeptide(L)'
;MTQDTNGRTLVFSYDYKPGSEFETIAHLQPGTTIRLLRTVDGETVSEISQPDEYTGHVIRYESSGGALEPTTILFVREGRISTGESASLDTDASMFSSRLNLLATTVEQ
;
A
#
# COMPACT_ATOMS: atom_id res chain seq x y z
N MET A 1 18.96 -14.89 13.50
CA MET A 1 17.79 -14.11 13.96
C MET A 1 17.37 -13.24 12.78
N THR A 2 16.52 -13.74 11.89
CA THR A 2 15.89 -12.92 10.86
C THR A 2 14.48 -12.65 11.37
N GLN A 3 14.21 -11.42 11.78
CA GLN A 3 12.83 -11.02 12.00
C GLN A 3 12.14 -11.14 10.64
N ASP A 4 11.27 -12.15 10.53
CA ASP A 4 10.13 -12.13 9.64
C ASP A 4 9.24 -10.97 10.11
N THR A 5 9.55 -9.77 9.66
CA THR A 5 8.87 -8.56 10.09
C THR A 5 7.61 -8.40 9.24
N ASN A 6 6.46 -8.71 9.86
CA ASN A 6 5.13 -8.13 9.66
C ASN A 6 4.86 -7.55 8.26
N GLY A 7 4.03 -8.25 7.48
CA GLY A 7 3.18 -7.71 6.40
C GLY A 7 3.70 -6.44 5.71
N ARG A 8 4.60 -6.60 4.73
CA ARG A 8 5.09 -5.48 3.92
C ARG A 8 3.92 -4.78 3.23
N THR A 9 3.68 -3.54 3.64
CA THR A 9 2.73 -2.66 3.00
C THR A 9 3.47 -1.74 2.04
N LEU A 10 2.97 -1.62 0.81
CA LEU A 10 3.53 -0.74 -0.20
C LEU A 10 2.55 0.39 -0.52
N VAL A 11 3.09 1.59 -0.69
CA VAL A 11 2.36 2.79 -1.06
C VAL A 11 3.16 3.55 -2.11
N PHE A 12 2.47 4.25 -3.00
CA PHE A 12 3.17 5.16 -3.91
C PHE A 12 3.78 6.32 -3.13
N SER A 13 5.05 6.61 -3.39
CA SER A 13 5.83 7.64 -2.71
C SER A 13 5.20 9.04 -2.75
N TYR A 14 4.47 9.37 -3.82
CA TYR A 14 3.77 10.64 -3.95
C TYR A 14 2.45 10.70 -3.18
N ASP A 15 1.92 9.55 -2.74
CA ASP A 15 0.68 9.44 -1.97
C ASP A 15 0.93 9.06 -0.50
N TYR A 16 2.18 8.83 -0.10
CA TYR A 16 2.52 8.47 1.28
C TYR A 16 2.32 9.66 2.22
N LYS A 17 1.51 9.44 3.26
CA LYS A 17 1.32 10.39 4.36
C LYS A 17 1.72 9.75 5.70
N PRO A 18 2.92 10.06 6.24
CA PRO A 18 3.41 9.48 7.48
C PRO A 18 2.44 9.70 8.64
N GLY A 19 2.16 8.66 9.44
CA GLY A 19 1.33 8.75 10.64
C GLY A 19 -0.14 9.09 10.40
N SER A 20 -0.59 9.08 9.14
CA SER A 20 -1.97 9.43 8.80
C SER A 20 -2.88 8.21 8.90
N GLU A 21 -4.03 8.41 9.53
CA GLU A 21 -5.13 7.46 9.54
C GLU A 21 -5.82 7.44 8.17
N PHE A 22 -6.28 6.25 7.78
CA PHE A 22 -7.02 6.03 6.54
C PHE A 22 -8.14 5.02 6.74
N GLU A 23 -9.20 5.16 5.96
CA GLU A 23 -10.27 4.18 5.82
C GLU A 23 -10.08 3.38 4.53
N THR A 24 -10.28 2.07 4.59
CA THR A 24 -10.34 1.22 3.39
C THR A 24 -11.72 1.31 2.74
N ILE A 25 -11.77 1.88 1.54
CA ILE A 25 -13.01 2.13 0.80
C ILE A 25 -13.41 0.92 -0.05
N ALA A 26 -12.42 0.25 -0.64
CA ALA A 26 -12.66 -0.90 -1.51
C ALA A 26 -11.39 -1.74 -1.70
N HIS A 27 -11.55 -2.93 -2.27
CA HIS A 27 -10.45 -3.76 -2.74
C HIS A 27 -10.33 -3.69 -4.26
N LEU A 28 -9.10 -3.67 -4.76
CA LEU A 28 -8.82 -3.79 -6.18
C LEU A 28 -8.99 -5.24 -6.62
N GLN A 29 -9.39 -5.42 -7.89
CA GLN A 29 -9.33 -6.72 -8.52
C GLN A 29 -7.88 -7.23 -8.57
N PRO A 30 -7.61 -8.53 -8.36
CA PRO A 30 -6.25 -9.08 -8.35
C PRO A 30 -5.45 -8.74 -9.61
N GLY A 31 -6.09 -8.78 -10.80
CA GLY A 31 -5.44 -8.43 -12.06
C GLY A 31 -5.01 -6.96 -12.14
N THR A 32 -5.78 -6.04 -11.54
CA THR A 32 -5.41 -4.62 -11.45
C THR A 32 -4.24 -4.43 -10.50
N THR A 33 -4.24 -5.11 -9.35
CA THR A 33 -3.11 -5.10 -8.41
C THR A 33 -1.83 -5.56 -9.08
N ILE A 34 -1.86 -6.72 -9.74
CA ILE A 34 -0.70 -7.27 -10.45
C ILE A 34 -0.21 -6.31 -11.53
N ARG A 35 -1.12 -5.65 -12.26
CA ARG A 35 -0.77 -4.68 -13.29
C ARG A 35 -0.07 -3.45 -12.71
N LEU A 36 -0.51 -2.98 -11.54
CA LEU A 36 0.09 -1.80 -10.87
C LEU A 36 1.45 -2.10 -10.23
N LEU A 37 1.71 -3.36 -9.87
CA LEU A 37 3.01 -3.81 -9.33
C LEU A 37 4.00 -4.26 -10.43
N ARG A 38 3.77 -3.83 -11.67
CA ARG A 38 4.65 -4.06 -12.82
C ARG A 38 5.02 -2.73 -13.46
N THR A 39 6.09 -2.73 -14.23
CA THR A 39 6.48 -1.56 -15.03
C THR A 39 5.43 -1.27 -16.10
N VAL A 40 5.53 -0.09 -16.72
CA VAL A 40 4.66 0.31 -17.83
C VAL A 40 4.72 -0.67 -19.01
N ASP A 41 5.85 -1.35 -19.19
CA ASP A 41 6.09 -2.38 -20.21
C ASP A 41 5.60 -3.78 -19.78
N GLY A 42 5.04 -3.91 -18.58
CA GLY A 42 4.50 -5.15 -18.04
C GLY A 42 5.54 -6.08 -17.40
N GLU A 43 6.78 -5.61 -17.21
CA GLU A 43 7.84 -6.38 -16.56
C GLU A 43 7.70 -6.32 -15.03
N THR A 44 8.15 -7.38 -14.35
CA THR A 44 8.32 -7.35 -12.90
C THR A 44 9.60 -6.62 -12.53
N VAL A 45 9.59 -5.96 -11.38
CA VAL A 45 10.82 -5.44 -10.77
C VAL A 45 11.45 -6.50 -9.87
N SER A 46 12.77 -6.46 -9.67
CA SER A 46 13.51 -7.48 -8.90
C SER A 46 13.03 -7.59 -7.46
N GLU A 47 12.47 -6.53 -6.90
CA GLU A 47 11.98 -6.48 -5.53
C GLU A 47 10.61 -7.16 -5.37
N ILE A 48 9.87 -7.36 -6.48
CA ILE A 48 8.55 -8.01 -6.51
C ILE A 48 8.61 -9.25 -7.41
N SER A 49 8.99 -10.38 -6.82
CA SER A 49 9.01 -11.67 -7.51
C SER A 49 7.60 -12.22 -7.78
N GLN A 50 6.65 -11.95 -6.89
CA GLN A 50 5.29 -12.51 -6.91
C GLN A 50 4.26 -11.40 -6.61
N PRO A 51 3.83 -10.64 -7.63
CA PRO A 51 2.88 -9.53 -7.43
C PRO A 51 1.47 -10.00 -7.04
N ASP A 52 1.14 -11.27 -7.28
CA ASP A 52 -0.11 -11.93 -6.93
C ASP A 52 -0.26 -12.21 -5.43
N GLU A 53 0.83 -12.12 -4.65
CA GLU A 53 0.80 -12.20 -3.19
C GLU A 53 0.27 -10.90 -2.54
N TYR A 54 0.20 -9.80 -3.29
CA TYR A 54 -0.30 -8.53 -2.78
C TYR A 54 -1.80 -8.38 -3.03
N THR A 55 -2.52 -7.95 -2.00
CA THR A 55 -3.88 -7.44 -2.13
C THR A 55 -3.84 -5.91 -2.26
N GLY A 56 -4.53 -5.38 -3.28
CA GLY A 56 -4.62 -3.93 -3.51
C GLY A 56 -5.87 -3.37 -2.85
N HIS A 57 -5.73 -2.24 -2.18
CA HIS A 57 -6.79 -1.56 -1.44
C HIS A 57 -6.90 -0.13 -1.96
N VAL A 58 -8.13 0.35 -2.11
CA VAL A 58 -8.42 1.77 -2.32
C VAL A 58 -8.68 2.35 -0.94
N ILE A 59 -7.83 3.27 -0.51
CA ILE A 59 -7.91 3.91 0.80
C ILE A 59 -8.21 5.39 0.65
N ARG A 60 -8.71 6.01 1.72
CA ARG A 60 -8.84 7.46 1.84
C ARG A 60 -8.28 7.89 3.19
N TYR A 61 -7.34 8.82 3.18
CA TYR A 61 -6.85 9.40 4.43
C TYR A 61 -7.93 10.24 5.10
N GLU A 62 -7.93 10.21 6.43
CA GLU A 62 -8.83 11.04 7.23
C GLU A 62 -8.33 12.49 7.23
N SER A 63 -9.25 13.43 7.00
CA SER A 63 -8.96 14.86 7.10
C SER A 63 -9.52 15.42 8.40
N SER A 64 -8.66 16.08 9.17
CA SER A 64 -9.05 16.80 10.40
C SER A 64 -10.06 17.93 10.17
N GLY A 65 -10.27 18.36 8.92
CA GLY A 65 -11.20 19.43 8.53
C GLY A 65 -12.55 18.95 7.97
N GLY A 66 -12.83 17.64 7.94
CA GLY A 66 -14.08 17.08 7.41
C GLY A 66 -14.23 17.13 5.88
N ALA A 67 -13.22 17.63 5.16
CA ALA A 67 -13.16 17.53 3.70
C ALA A 67 -12.73 16.11 3.30
N LEU A 68 -13.37 15.55 2.27
CA LEU A 68 -12.96 14.25 1.74
C LEU A 68 -11.64 14.39 0.99
N GLU A 69 -10.62 13.66 1.41
CA GLU A 69 -9.36 13.58 0.66
C GLU A 69 -9.50 12.68 -0.58
N PRO A 70 -8.63 12.89 -1.60
CA PRO A 70 -8.51 11.96 -2.71
C PRO A 70 -8.19 10.54 -2.22
N THR A 71 -8.72 9.54 -2.91
CA THR A 71 -8.37 8.14 -2.66
C THR A 71 -7.01 7.81 -3.23
N THR A 72 -6.25 6.97 -2.55
CA THR A 72 -5.01 6.37 -3.06
C THR A 72 -5.06 4.84 -2.96
N ILE A 73 -3.97 4.19 -3.34
CA ILE A 73 -3.82 2.74 -3.42
C ILE A 73 -2.77 2.28 -2.42
N LEU A 74 -3.13 1.24 -1.67
CA LEU A 74 -2.28 0.54 -0.73
C LEU A 74 -2.16 -0.93 -1.11
N PHE A 75 -0.96 -1.49 -1.08
CA PHE A 75 -0.73 -2.91 -1.36
C PHE A 75 -0.27 -3.63 -0.09
N VAL A 76 -0.87 -4.77 0.22
CA VAL A 76 -0.55 -5.53 1.45
C VAL A 76 -0.24 -6.97 1.06
N ARG A 77 0.97 -7.46 1.38
CA ARG A 77 1.41 -8.83 1.06
C ARG A 77 0.89 -9.88 2.04
N GLU A 78 0.75 -9.51 3.31
CA GLU A 78 0.32 -10.38 4.40
C GLU A 78 -0.50 -9.57 5.39
N GLY A 79 -1.61 -10.13 5.87
CA GLY A 79 -2.65 -9.39 6.58
C GLY A 79 -3.85 -9.09 5.69
N ARG A 80 -4.99 -8.77 6.30
CA ARG A 80 -6.22 -8.38 5.59
C ARG A 80 -6.74 -7.13 6.25
N ILE A 81 -6.87 -6.06 5.47
CA ILE A 81 -7.60 -4.86 5.89
C ILE A 81 -8.95 -4.91 5.19
N SER A 82 -10.02 -5.01 5.96
CA SER A 82 -11.36 -5.15 5.42
C SER A 82 -11.89 -3.80 4.94
N THR A 83 -12.82 -3.79 3.98
CA THR A 83 -13.54 -2.58 3.63
C THR A 83 -14.29 -2.02 4.84
N GLY A 84 -14.21 -0.71 5.06
CA GLY A 84 -14.76 0.00 6.22
C GLY A 84 -13.88 -0.06 7.47
N GLU A 85 -12.70 -0.69 7.39
CA GLU A 85 -11.72 -0.70 8.46
C GLU A 85 -10.80 0.51 8.33
N SER A 86 -10.55 1.19 9.46
CA SER A 86 -9.56 2.25 9.58
C SER A 86 -8.26 1.71 10.16
N ALA A 87 -7.13 2.24 9.69
CA ALA A 87 -5.80 1.96 10.19
C ALA A 87 -4.89 3.16 9.96
N SER A 88 -3.68 3.17 10.51
CA SER A 88 -2.69 4.22 10.27
C SER A 88 -1.47 3.69 9.52
N LEU A 89 -0.88 4.53 8.67
CA LEU A 89 0.44 4.26 8.14
C LEU A 89 1.49 4.66 9.17
N ASP A 90 2.47 3.79 9.37
CA ASP A 90 3.64 4.11 10.18
C ASP A 90 4.39 5.32 9.59
N THR A 91 5.15 6.00 10.45
CA THR A 91 6.06 7.08 10.08
C THR A 91 7.39 6.57 9.49
N ASP A 92 7.72 5.30 9.73
CA ASP A 92 8.92 4.67 9.21
C ASP A 92 8.66 4.03 7.83
N ALA A 93 9.06 4.74 6.78
CA ALA A 93 9.02 4.23 5.41
C ALA A 93 10.40 4.23 4.76
N SER A 94 10.64 3.26 3.88
CA SER A 94 11.87 3.12 3.11
C SER A 94 11.59 2.95 1.62
N MET A 95 12.50 3.42 0.77
CA MET A 95 12.39 3.21 -0.68
C MET A 95 12.40 1.71 -0.99
N PHE A 96 11.30 1.23 -1.55
CA PHE A 96 11.16 -0.18 -1.93
C PHE A 96 11.51 -0.38 -3.39
N SER A 97 10.92 0.42 -4.28
CA SER A 97 11.25 0.39 -5.71
C SER A 97 11.17 1.78 -6.31
N SER A 98 12.33 2.33 -6.69
CA SER A 98 12.40 3.61 -7.40
C SER A 98 11.84 3.51 -8.83
N ARG A 99 11.84 2.31 -9.43
CA ARG A 99 11.27 2.06 -10.76
C ARG A 99 9.75 2.16 -10.76
N LEU A 100 9.10 1.77 -9.66
CA LEU A 100 7.64 1.83 -9.49
C LEU A 100 7.19 2.99 -8.59
N ASN A 101 8.13 3.78 -8.07
CA ASN A 101 7.88 4.84 -7.08
C ASN A 101 7.17 4.32 -5.82
N LEU A 102 7.55 3.14 -5.32
CA LEU A 102 6.95 2.52 -4.15
C LEU A 102 7.83 2.68 -2.91
N LEU A 103 7.20 3.03 -1.79
CA LEU A 103 7.76 2.93 -0.45
C LEU A 103 7.24 1.67 0.23
N ALA A 104 8.08 1.05 1.07
CA ALA A 104 7.67 0.03 2.02
C ALA A 104 7.51 0.66 3.40
N THR A 105 6.40 0.34 4.04
CA THR A 105 6.02 0.78 5.39
C THR A 105 5.25 -0.34 6.08
N THR A 106 4.90 -0.11 7.34
CA THR A 106 3.96 -0.89 8.14
C THR A 106 2.62 -0.16 8.27
N VAL A 107 1.58 -0.93 8.58
CA VAL A 107 0.26 -0.45 8.98
C VAL A 107 0.07 -0.79 10.45
N GLU A 108 -0.38 0.17 11.25
CA GLU A 108 -0.77 -0.04 12.64
C GLU A 108 -2.31 -0.04 12.74
N GLN A 109 -2.86 -0.98 13.50
CA GLN A 109 -4.29 -1.16 13.74
C GLN A 109 -4.61 -0.92 15.22
#